data_AF-A0A7S1V4H4-F1
#
_entry.id   AF-A0A7S1V4H4-F1
#
_cell.length_a   1.000
_cell.length_b   1.000
_cell.length_c   1.000
_cell.angle_alpha   90.00
_cell.angle_beta   90.00
_cell.angle_gamma   90.00
#
_symmetry.space_group_name_H-M   'P 1'
#
loop_
_entity.id
_entity.type
_entity.pdbx_description
1 polymer ?
#
loop_
_entity_poly.entity_id
_entity_poly.type
_entity_poly.pdbx_seq_one_letter_code
_entity_poly.pdbx_strand_id
1 'polypeptide(L)'
;ENHIMPFITRVFTSNEGLIKAVDKYVAYPSSFCYAMRYWDVSQVTDFSRVFDAMRNDKLEDFDEDLSKWEVSNAINMSYMFHHCRSFNGDVSSWKVSRATNLSWMFFECA
;
A
#
# COMPACT_ATOMS: atom_id res chain seq x y z
N GLU A 1 18.08 -13.50 26.04
CA GLU A 1 16.99 -14.20 25.33
C GLU A 1 16.48 -13.29 24.23
N ASN A 2 16.87 -13.54 22.97
CA ASN A 2 16.35 -12.79 21.83
C ASN A 2 14.95 -13.32 21.53
N HIS A 3 13.94 -12.64 22.05
CA HIS A 3 12.53 -12.88 21.70
C HIS A 3 12.33 -12.55 20.22
N ILE A 4 12.53 -13.56 19.38
CA ILE A 4 11.96 -13.61 18.04
C ILE A 4 10.45 -13.77 18.27
N MET A 5 9.76 -12.64 18.45
CA MET A 5 8.32 -12.61 18.31
C MET A 5 8.02 -13.09 16.88
N PRO A 6 7.22 -14.13 16.67
CA PRO A 6 6.81 -14.49 15.32
C PRO A 6 6.15 -13.25 14.72
N PHE A 7 6.71 -12.73 13.62
CA PHE A 7 6.16 -11.60 12.89
C PHE A 7 4.77 -12.01 12.42
N ILE A 8 3.73 -11.74 13.22
CA ILE A 8 2.34 -11.84 12.76
C ILE A 8 2.15 -10.65 11.81
N THR A 9 2.53 -10.87 10.54
CA THR A 9 2.21 -9.95 9.46
C THR A 9 0.72 -10.11 9.15
N ARG A 10 0.04 -9.00 8.87
CA ARG A 10 -1.32 -9.06 8.37
C ARG A 10 -1.25 -9.39 6.89
N VAL A 11 -1.80 -10.55 6.50
CA VAL A 11 -1.78 -11.04 5.12
C VAL A 11 -2.98 -10.51 4.37
N PHE A 12 -2.74 -10.03 3.15
CA PHE A 12 -3.74 -9.56 2.21
C PHE A 12 -3.68 -10.39 0.93
N THR A 13 -4.85 -10.83 0.47
CA THR A 13 -5.00 -11.64 -0.74
C THR A 13 -5.94 -11.00 -1.76
N SER A 14 -6.52 -9.84 -1.45
CA SER A 14 -7.45 -9.13 -2.33
C SER A 14 -7.32 -7.61 -2.22
N ASN A 15 -7.61 -6.93 -3.33
CA ASN A 15 -7.68 -5.48 -3.42
C ASN A 15 -8.65 -4.89 -2.38
N GLU A 16 -9.87 -5.43 -2.32
CA GLU A 16 -10.91 -4.98 -1.40
C GLU A 16 -10.48 -5.10 0.07
N GLY A 17 -9.82 -6.21 0.44
CA GLY A 17 -9.32 -6.42 1.80
C GLY A 17 -8.23 -5.43 2.16
N LEU A 18 -7.32 -5.14 1.23
CA LEU A 18 -6.26 -4.16 1.41
C LEU A 18 -6.82 -2.74 1.54
N ILE A 19 -7.73 -2.33 0.65
CA ILE A 19 -8.43 -1.03 0.70
C ILE A 19 -9.10 -0.81 2.06
N LYS A 20 -9.90 -1.78 2.53
CA LYS A 20 -10.58 -1.66 3.83
C LYS A 20 -9.60 -1.52 5.00
N ALA A 21 -8.44 -2.17 4.92
CA ALA A 21 -7.42 -2.03 5.95
C ALA A 21 -6.71 -0.68 5.89
N VAL A 22 -6.37 -0.19 4.69
CA VAL A 22 -5.82 1.16 4.50
C VAL A 22 -6.78 2.21 5.04
N ASP A 23 -8.05 2.16 4.67
CA ASP A 23 -9.06 3.12 5.14
C ASP A 23 -9.17 3.13 6.66
N LYS A 24 -9.16 1.95 7.28
CA LYS A 24 -9.17 1.83 8.73
C LYS A 24 -7.87 2.37 9.35
N TYR A 25 -6.72 2.14 8.72
CA TYR A 25 -5.41 2.60 9.20
C TYR A 25 -5.33 4.13 9.20
N VAL A 26 -5.69 4.78 8.10
CA VAL A 26 -5.65 6.25 8.00
C VAL A 26 -6.73 6.93 8.83
N ALA A 27 -7.86 6.25 9.10
CA ALA A 27 -8.88 6.75 10.02
C ALA A 27 -8.47 6.62 11.50
N TYR A 28 -7.84 5.50 11.87
CA TYR A 28 -7.56 5.13 13.26
C TYR A 28 -6.20 4.41 13.39
N PRO A 29 -5.06 5.12 13.24
CA PRO A 29 -3.74 4.49 13.20
C PRO A 29 -3.37 3.78 14.51
N SER A 30 -3.85 4.29 15.65
CA SER A 30 -3.65 3.69 16.98
C SER A 30 -4.36 2.35 17.17
N SER A 31 -5.27 1.97 16.26
CA SER A 31 -5.95 0.66 16.30
C SER A 31 -5.10 -0.49 15.75
N PHE A 32 -3.89 -0.21 15.25
CA PHE A 32 -2.97 -1.19 14.69
C PHE A 32 -1.73 -1.33 15.56
N CYS A 33 -1.37 -2.57 15.89
CA CYS A 33 -0.15 -2.89 16.64
C CYS A 33 1.12 -2.94 15.76
N TYR A 34 0.98 -2.89 14.44
CA TYR A 34 2.08 -2.96 13.48
C TYR A 34 1.92 -1.90 12.38
N ALA A 35 3.03 -1.27 12.01
CA ALA A 35 3.09 -0.30 10.92
C ALA A 35 2.77 -0.96 9.56
N MET A 36 2.25 -0.15 8.62
CA MET A 36 1.85 -0.62 7.28
C MET A 36 2.99 -1.27 6.49
N ARG A 37 4.24 -0.86 6.74
CA ARG A 37 5.45 -1.47 6.15
C ARG A 37 5.59 -2.98 6.40
N TYR A 38 4.89 -3.54 7.40
CA TYR A 38 4.94 -4.97 7.75
C TYR A 38 3.73 -5.77 7.24
N TRP A 39 2.87 -5.16 6.43
CA TRP A 39 1.75 -5.87 5.83
C TRP A 39 2.25 -6.79 4.71
N ASP A 40 1.79 -8.04 4.73
CA ASP A 40 2.10 -8.99 3.68
C ASP A 40 1.08 -8.83 2.55
N VAL A 41 1.52 -8.18 1.48
CA VAL A 41 0.75 -7.95 0.26
C VAL A 41 1.20 -8.86 -0.89
N SER A 42 2.06 -9.86 -0.60
CA SER A 42 2.68 -10.71 -1.62
C SER A 42 1.66 -11.51 -2.44
N GLN A 43 0.45 -11.73 -1.92
CA GLN A 43 -0.61 -12.47 -2.61
C GLN A 43 -1.61 -11.55 -3.35
N VAL A 44 -1.43 -10.23 -3.27
CA VAL A 44 -2.31 -9.27 -3.95
C VAL A 44 -1.85 -9.10 -5.40
N THR A 45 -2.79 -9.26 -6.34
CA THR A 45 -2.54 -9.05 -7.78
C THR A 45 -3.11 -7.74 -8.30
N ASP A 46 -4.03 -7.12 -7.56
CA ASP A 46 -4.67 -5.86 -7.91
C ASP A 46 -4.51 -4.84 -6.79
N PHE A 47 -3.68 -3.83 -7.05
CA PHE A 47 -3.42 -2.68 -6.19
C PHE A 47 -4.13 -1.42 -6.69
N SER A 48 -5.07 -1.56 -7.64
CA SER A 48 -5.75 -0.40 -8.18
C SER A 48 -6.47 0.37 -7.08
N ARG A 49 -6.26 1.69 -7.08
CA ARG A 49 -6.92 2.64 -6.17
C ARG A 49 -6.72 2.40 -4.67
N VAL A 50 -5.71 1.61 -4.26
CA VAL A 50 -5.46 1.29 -2.84
C VAL A 50 -5.26 2.58 -2.02
N PHE A 51 -4.46 3.51 -2.53
CA PHE A 51 -4.22 4.83 -1.94
C PHE A 51 -4.80 5.98 -2.78
N ASP A 52 -5.87 5.76 -3.56
CA ASP A 52 -6.48 6.85 -4.35
C ASP A 52 -7.15 7.90 -3.44
N ALA A 53 -6.58 9.12 -3.40
CA ALA A 53 -7.10 10.21 -2.59
C ALA A 53 -8.43 10.77 -3.10
N MET A 54 -8.82 10.50 -4.35
CA MET A 54 -10.18 10.79 -4.81
C MET A 54 -11.24 9.91 -4.14
N ARG A 55 -10.83 8.77 -3.56
CA ARG A 55 -11.71 7.85 -2.84
C ARG A 55 -11.76 8.15 -1.34
N ASN A 56 -10.66 8.64 -0.77
CA ASN A 56 -10.51 8.91 0.66
C ASN A 56 -9.53 10.08 0.85
N ASP A 57 -10.06 11.23 1.24
CA ASP A 57 -9.36 12.51 1.39
C ASP A 57 -8.21 12.46 2.40
N LYS A 58 -8.27 11.54 3.38
CA LYS A 58 -7.17 11.29 4.33
C LYS A 58 -5.89 10.80 3.65
N LEU A 59 -5.95 10.38 2.39
CA LEU A 59 -4.80 9.92 1.62
C LEU A 59 -4.09 11.06 0.86
N GLU A 60 -4.63 12.28 0.85
CA GLU A 60 -3.89 13.43 0.28
C GLU A 60 -2.53 13.61 0.96
N ASP A 61 -2.48 13.39 2.28
CA ASP A 61 -1.28 13.49 3.12
C ASP A 61 -0.56 12.14 3.34
N PHE A 62 -0.86 11.13 2.52
CA PHE A 62 -0.27 9.80 2.66
C PHE A 62 1.22 9.79 2.26
N ASP A 63 2.10 9.43 3.20
CA ASP A 63 3.55 9.30 2.97
C ASP A 63 4.19 8.19 3.83
N GLU A 64 3.49 7.06 3.98
CA GLU A 64 3.99 5.94 4.79
C GLU A 64 5.11 5.18 4.08
N ASP A 65 6.03 4.61 4.87
CA ASP A 65 7.09 3.72 4.36
C ASP A 65 6.50 2.40 3.84
N LEU A 66 6.60 2.18 2.52
CA LEU A 66 6.18 0.95 1.83
C LEU A 66 7.36 0.15 1.26
N SER A 67 8.60 0.47 1.64
CA SER A 67 9.82 -0.10 1.06
C SER A 67 9.93 -1.64 1.19
N LYS A 68 9.22 -2.21 2.16
CA LYS A 68 9.17 -3.65 2.46
C LYS A 68 8.06 -4.41 1.75
N TRP A 69 7.17 -3.73 1.02
CA TRP A 69 6.09 -4.40 0.31
C TRP A 69 6.64 -5.25 -0.84
N GLU A 70 6.21 -6.51 -0.88
CA GLU A 70 6.48 -7.40 -2.01
C GLU A 70 5.33 -7.26 -3.01
N VAL A 71 5.60 -6.66 -4.18
CA VAL A 71 4.60 -6.39 -5.22
C VAL A 71 4.85 -7.16 -6.52
N SER A 72 5.73 -8.18 -6.53
CA SER A 72 6.09 -8.87 -7.77
C SER A 72 4.94 -9.65 -8.40
N ASN A 73 3.90 -9.97 -7.62
CA ASN A 73 2.68 -10.59 -8.11
C ASN A 73 1.65 -9.60 -8.67
N ALA A 74 1.90 -8.29 -8.58
CA ALA A 74 0.99 -7.26 -9.06
C ALA A 74 0.79 -7.32 -10.58
N ILE A 75 -0.47 -7.28 -11.01
CA ILE A 75 -0.91 -7.21 -12.41
C ILE A 75 -1.48 -5.81 -12.70
N ASN A 76 -2.27 -5.27 -11.77
CA ASN A 76 -2.87 -3.95 -11.90
C ASN A 76 -2.45 -3.06 -10.73
N MET A 77 -1.86 -1.91 -11.01
CA MET A 77 -1.51 -0.88 -10.01
C MET A 77 -2.01 0.50 -10.45
N SER A 78 -3.02 0.54 -11.32
CA SER A 78 -3.58 1.80 -11.82
C SER A 78 -4.16 2.65 -10.69
N TYR A 79 -3.94 3.96 -10.75
CA TYR A 79 -4.41 4.92 -9.76
C TYR A 79 -3.98 4.63 -8.30
N MET A 80 -2.92 3.83 -8.07
CA MET A 80 -2.57 3.36 -6.73
C MET A 80 -2.28 4.51 -5.76
N PHE A 81 -1.61 5.59 -6.18
CA PHE A 81 -1.32 6.81 -5.41
C PHE A 81 -1.95 8.05 -6.05
N HIS A 82 -3.08 7.87 -6.73
CA HIS A 82 -3.74 8.95 -7.44
C HIS A 82 -4.13 10.09 -6.50
N HIS A 83 -3.69 11.32 -6.79
CA HIS A 83 -3.88 12.52 -5.95
C HIS A 83 -3.28 12.45 -4.53
N CYS A 84 -2.34 11.53 -4.25
CA CYS A 84 -1.54 11.57 -3.00
C CYS A 84 -0.49 12.69 -3.06
N ARG A 85 -0.92 13.93 -2.82
CA ARG A 85 -0.08 15.13 -2.96
C ARG A 85 1.17 15.15 -2.09
N SER A 86 1.17 14.44 -0.96
CA SER A 86 2.31 14.38 -0.05
C SER A 86 3.17 13.14 -0.23
N PHE A 87 2.81 12.20 -1.11
CA PHE A 87 3.54 10.94 -1.24
C PHE A 87 4.91 11.13 -1.91
N ASN A 88 5.97 10.75 -1.20
CA ASN A 88 7.36 10.74 -1.66
C ASN A 88 8.08 9.45 -1.21
N GLY A 89 7.32 8.36 -1.02
CA GLY A 89 7.86 7.09 -0.57
C GLY A 89 8.79 6.44 -1.60
N ASP A 90 9.91 5.88 -1.14
CA ASP A 90 10.84 5.13 -1.98
C ASP A 90 10.24 3.79 -2.41
N VAL A 91 9.90 3.69 -3.70
CA VAL A 91 9.40 2.49 -4.37
C VAL A 91 10.40 1.91 -5.37
N SER A 92 11.67 2.35 -5.34
CA SER A 92 12.70 1.91 -6.29
C SER A 92 13.02 0.41 -6.21
N SER A 93 12.74 -0.23 -5.07
CA SER A 93 12.92 -1.66 -4.84
C SER A 93 11.80 -2.53 -5.45
N TRP A 94 10.69 -1.92 -5.85
CA TRP A 94 9.50 -2.65 -6.30
C TRP A 94 9.72 -3.30 -7.66
N LYS A 95 9.52 -4.63 -7.71
CA LYS A 95 9.60 -5.40 -8.95
C LYS A 95 8.25 -5.41 -9.66
N VAL A 96 8.04 -4.48 -10.59
CA VAL A 96 6.76 -4.32 -11.31
C VAL A 96 6.70 -5.07 -12.65
N SER A 97 7.57 -6.06 -12.88
CA SER A 97 7.70 -6.72 -14.19
C SER A 97 6.45 -7.49 -14.65
N ARG A 98 5.52 -7.80 -13.74
CA ARG A 98 4.24 -8.46 -14.05
C ARG A 98 3.09 -7.47 -14.22
N ALA A 99 3.28 -6.20 -13.89
CA ALA A 99 2.23 -5.20 -13.98
C ALA A 99 1.94 -4.90 -15.46
N THR A 100 0.67 -5.04 -15.85
CA THR A 100 0.17 -4.71 -17.19
C THR A 100 -0.52 -3.35 -17.22
N ASN A 101 -0.85 -2.79 -16.05
CA ASN A 101 -1.49 -1.49 -15.93
C ASN A 101 -0.92 -0.67 -14.76
N LEU A 102 -0.21 0.41 -15.10
CA LEU A 102 0.34 1.41 -14.17
C LEU A 102 -0.26 2.81 -14.43
N SER A 103 -1.38 2.87 -15.16
CA SER A 103 -1.98 4.13 -15.59
C SER A 103 -2.34 5.00 -14.39
N TRP A 104 -1.97 6.29 -14.46
CA TRP A 104 -2.29 7.30 -13.43
C TRP A 104 -1.80 6.97 -12.02
N MET A 105 -0.84 6.05 -11.87
CA MET A 105 -0.37 5.56 -10.57
C MET A 105 0.11 6.70 -9.65
N PHE A 106 0.83 7.68 -10.19
CA PHE A 106 1.40 8.83 -9.46
C PHE A 106 0.89 10.18 -9.97
N PHE A 107 -0.27 10.21 -10.62
CA PHE A 107 -0.83 11.48 -11.08
C PHE A 107 -1.16 12.37 -9.87
N GLU A 108 -0.66 13.61 -9.88
CA GLU A 108 -0.79 14.60 -8.78
C GLU A 108 -0.07 14.23 -7.46
N CYS A 109 0.96 13.37 -7.52
CA CYS A 109 1.94 13.21 -6.43
C CYS A 109 3.02 14.32 -6.45
N ALA A 110 3.73 14.50 -5.33
CA ALA A 110 4.85 15.44 -5.19
C ALA A 110 6.12 15.04 -5.96
#